data_AF-A0A1X1MTG5-F1
#
_entry.id   AF-A0A1X1MTG5-F1
#
_cell.length_a   1.000
_cell.length_b   1.000
_cell.length_c   1.000
_cell.angle_alpha   90.00
_cell.angle_beta   90.00
_cell.angle_gamma   90.00
#
_symmetry.space_group_name_H-M   'P 1'
#
loop_
_entity.id
_entity.type
_entity.pdbx_description
1 polymer ?
#
loop_
_entity_poly.entity_id
_entity_poly.type
_entity_poly.pdbx_seq_one_letter_code
_entity_poly.pdbx_strand_id
1 'polypeptide(L)'
;MSISMNDLVGQAKVSTRLNDTTLFNGVIAQAEAYTAYSEKLNTIDMAKVSSSDKQDLFNKLEKHQKQLDQAFEQVGHELLKVGTQAQQMFETSIKPTPNDFALAGLLQGKSAPELLEVAHSSPAAARLLHGSDAGKMAGLDSEAVASLAKYAAPKSFAEVERVNALIDSAGKLKATATQAHQAQVGKFHITHTENKVLDALND
;
A
#
# COMPACT_ATOMS: atom_id res chain seq x y z
N MET A 1 17.43 -16.12 7.62
CA MET A 1 18.07 -14.95 6.98
C MET A 1 17.54 -13.72 7.66
N SER A 2 18.38 -12.80 8.14
CA SER A 2 17.89 -11.53 8.70
C SER A 2 17.57 -10.58 7.55
N ILE A 3 16.36 -10.02 7.53
CA ILE A 3 15.97 -8.98 6.58
C ILE A 3 16.77 -7.71 6.87
N SER A 4 17.30 -7.09 5.82
CA SER A 4 18.17 -5.91 5.88
C SER A 4 17.56 -4.71 5.16
N MET A 5 18.12 -3.52 5.40
CA MET A 5 17.66 -2.31 4.72
C MET A 5 17.98 -2.32 3.20
N ASN A 6 18.99 -3.09 2.79
CA ASN A 6 19.25 -3.38 1.38
C ASN A 6 18.14 -4.22 0.73
N ASP A 7 17.54 -5.16 1.47
CA ASP A 7 16.39 -5.92 0.98
C ASP A 7 15.19 -4.99 0.77
N LEU A 8 14.98 -4.01 1.66
CA LEU A 8 13.95 -2.98 1.47
C LEU A 8 14.18 -2.17 0.19
N VAL A 9 15.41 -1.68 -0.03
CA VAL A 9 15.76 -0.92 -1.25
C VAL A 9 15.49 -1.76 -2.51
N GLY A 10 15.90 -3.03 -2.49
CA GLY A 10 15.65 -3.97 -3.59
C GLY A 10 14.16 -4.17 -3.87
N GLN A 11 13.38 -4.48 -2.83
CA GLN A 11 11.93 -4.66 -2.93
C GLN A 11 11.24 -3.38 -3.42
N ALA A 12 11.60 -2.21 -2.89
CA ALA A 12 11.01 -0.94 -3.30
C ALA A 12 11.30 -0.62 -4.79
N LYS A 13 12.54 -0.86 -5.26
CA LYS A 13 12.91 -0.70 -6.69
C LYS A 13 12.16 -1.67 -7.60
N VAL A 14 11.88 -2.89 -7.14
CA VAL A 14 11.05 -3.84 -7.87
C VAL A 14 9.60 -3.35 -7.92
N SER A 15 9.03 -2.93 -6.80
CA SER A 15 7.66 -2.41 -6.73
C SER A 15 7.46 -1.16 -7.62
N THR A 16 8.42 -0.23 -7.63
CA THR A 16 8.42 0.94 -8.54
C THR A 16 8.35 0.52 -10.00
N ARG A 17 9.15 -0.47 -10.43
CA ARG A 17 9.20 -0.93 -11.81
C ARG A 17 7.96 -1.73 -12.23
N LEU A 18 7.49 -2.62 -11.35
CA LEU A 18 6.32 -3.47 -11.65
C LEU A 18 5.02 -2.67 -11.72
N ASN A 19 4.92 -1.60 -10.94
CA ASN A 19 3.71 -0.77 -10.89
C ASN A 19 3.84 0.56 -11.64
N ASP A 20 4.92 0.75 -12.41
CA ASP A 20 5.25 1.98 -13.14
C ASP A 20 4.98 3.26 -12.31
N THR A 21 5.59 3.33 -11.13
CA THR A 21 5.31 4.39 -10.14
C THR A 21 6.56 4.97 -9.50
N THR A 22 6.56 6.29 -9.28
CA THR A 22 7.62 6.99 -8.55
C THR A 22 7.34 7.12 -7.05
N LEU A 23 6.20 6.59 -6.59
CA LEU A 23 5.70 6.72 -5.22
C LEU A 23 6.74 6.33 -4.16
N PHE A 24 7.50 5.26 -4.41
CA PHE A 24 8.48 4.74 -3.44
C PHE A 24 9.88 5.36 -3.55
N ASN A 25 10.11 6.35 -4.44
CA ASN A 25 11.44 6.94 -4.61
C ASN A 25 11.96 7.61 -3.32
N GLY A 26 11.07 8.26 -2.57
CA GLY A 26 11.42 8.83 -1.26
C GLY A 26 11.85 7.75 -0.26
N VAL A 27 11.12 6.63 -0.21
CA VAL A 27 11.44 5.47 0.64
C VAL A 27 12.80 4.88 0.25
N ILE A 28 13.06 4.73 -1.05
CA ILE A 28 14.35 4.24 -1.57
C ILE A 28 15.50 5.15 -1.10
N ALA A 29 15.37 6.46 -1.28
CA ALA A 29 16.42 7.41 -0.91
C ALA A 29 16.71 7.40 0.60
N GLN A 30 15.66 7.36 1.44
CA GLN A 30 15.85 7.31 2.89
C GLN A 30 16.39 5.95 3.37
N ALA A 31 15.98 4.84 2.74
CA ALA A 31 16.51 3.52 3.04
C ALA A 31 17.98 3.37 2.62
N GLU A 32 18.39 3.96 1.49
CA GLU A 32 19.80 4.03 1.06
C GLU A 32 20.63 4.88 2.04
N ALA A 33 20.11 6.03 2.49
CA ALA A 33 20.77 6.85 3.52
C ALA A 33 20.93 6.10 4.85
N TYR A 34 19.87 5.40 5.29
CA TYR A 34 19.91 4.54 6.48
C TYR A 34 20.95 3.43 6.35
N THR A 35 21.00 2.77 5.18
CA THR A 35 21.97 1.70 4.88
C THR A 35 23.39 2.24 4.93
N ALA A 36 23.67 3.36 4.25
CA ALA A 36 24.99 3.97 4.23
C ALA A 36 25.47 4.38 5.64
N TYR A 37 24.56 4.84 6.50
CA TYR A 37 24.89 5.13 7.90
C TYR A 37 25.16 3.85 8.69
N SER A 38 24.31 2.84 8.53
CA SER A 38 24.43 1.53 9.16
C SER A 38 25.73 0.80 8.80
N GLU A 39 26.15 0.88 7.54
CA GLU A 39 27.43 0.32 7.09
C GLU A 39 28.62 1.03 7.75
N LYS A 40 28.57 2.37 7.88
CA LYS A 40 29.59 3.11 8.64
C LYS A 40 29.63 2.66 10.09
N LEU A 41 28.48 2.50 10.74
CA LEU A 41 28.41 2.00 12.12
C LEU A 41 29.05 0.61 12.28
N ASN A 42 28.85 -0.30 11.33
CA ASN A 42 29.44 -1.64 11.36
C ASN A 42 30.98 -1.64 11.32
N THR A 43 31.61 -0.55 10.86
CA THR A 43 33.09 -0.43 10.82
C THR A 43 33.69 0.05 12.14
N ILE A 44 32.85 0.53 13.07
CA ILE A 44 33.28 1.09 14.35
C ILE A 44 33.36 -0.03 15.39
N ASP A 45 34.51 -0.13 16.07
CA ASP A 45 34.67 -1.00 17.23
C ASP A 45 33.92 -0.41 18.44
N MET A 46 32.65 -0.79 18.59
CA MET A 46 31.76 -0.30 19.65
C MET A 46 32.26 -0.60 21.06
N ALA A 47 33.19 -1.55 21.25
CA ALA A 47 33.78 -1.80 22.57
C ALA A 47 34.70 -0.66 23.04
N LYS A 48 35.21 0.15 22.10
CA LYS A 48 36.14 1.27 22.37
C LYS A 48 35.47 2.63 22.38
N VAL A 49 34.18 2.69 22.06
CA VAL A 49 33.39 3.93 22.00
C VAL A 49 32.86 4.25 23.39
N SER A 50 32.93 5.53 23.78
CA SER A 50 32.38 5.99 25.07
C SER A 50 30.86 5.79 25.10
N SER A 51 30.27 5.63 26.29
CA SER A 51 28.82 5.45 26.42
C SER A 51 28.02 6.64 25.85
N SER A 52 28.52 7.87 25.99
CA SER A 52 27.92 9.07 25.39
C SER A 52 27.94 9.00 23.86
N ASP A 53 29.09 8.64 23.27
CA ASP A 53 29.20 8.53 21.82
C ASP A 53 28.31 7.41 21.25
N LYS A 54 28.17 6.29 21.97
CA LYS A 54 27.22 5.22 21.60
C LYS A 54 25.79 5.75 21.55
N GLN A 55 25.39 6.52 22.56
CA GLN A 55 24.05 7.13 22.59
C GLN A 55 23.84 8.09 21.42
N ASP A 56 24.84 8.90 21.07
CA ASP A 56 24.78 9.81 19.92
C ASP A 56 24.68 9.07 18.58
N LEU A 57 25.41 7.97 18.43
CA LEU A 57 25.32 7.11 17.25
C LEU A 57 23.94 6.45 17.15
N PHE A 58 23.39 5.99 18.28
CA PHE A 58 22.04 5.43 18.34
C PHE A 58 20.97 6.48 17.98
N ASN A 59 21.06 7.68 18.55
CA ASN A 59 20.15 8.80 18.24
C ASN A 59 20.18 9.18 16.75
N LYS A 60 21.35 9.10 16.11
CA LYS A 60 21.48 9.32 14.65
C LYS A 60 20.84 8.18 13.85
N LEU A 61 20.97 6.93 14.29
CA LEU A 61 20.29 5.78 13.67
C LEU A 61 18.76 5.93 13.74
N GLU A 62 18.24 6.29 14.90
CA GLU A 62 16.82 6.59 15.13
C GLU A 62 16.33 7.76 14.26
N LYS A 63 17.17 8.79 14.07
CA LYS A 63 16.84 9.89 13.16
C LYS A 63 16.67 9.40 11.72
N HIS A 64 17.54 8.52 11.23
CA HIS A 64 17.38 7.92 9.90
C HIS A 64 16.11 7.06 9.81
N GLN A 65 15.77 6.32 10.87
CA GLN A 65 14.51 5.57 10.92
C GLN A 65 13.30 6.50 10.84
N LYS A 66 13.28 7.59 11.60
CA LYS A 66 12.19 8.60 11.55
C LYS A 66 12.04 9.22 10.17
N GLN A 67 13.14 9.48 9.46
CA GLN A 67 13.09 9.99 8.08
C GLN A 67 12.47 8.96 7.11
N LEU A 68 12.80 7.69 7.30
CA LEU A 68 12.19 6.59 6.53
C LEU A 68 10.69 6.46 6.85
N ASP A 69 10.30 6.55 8.12
CA ASP A 69 8.90 6.52 8.55
C ASP A 69 8.09 7.69 7.96
N GLN A 70 8.66 8.90 7.95
CA GLN A 70 8.06 10.07 7.29
C GLN A 70 7.87 9.84 5.78
N ALA A 71 8.82 9.19 5.10
CA ALA A 71 8.66 8.85 3.69
C ALA A 71 7.51 7.84 3.48
N PHE A 72 7.34 6.86 4.38
CA PHE A 72 6.19 5.96 4.35
C PHE A 72 4.87 6.66 4.67
N GLU A 73 4.84 7.65 5.56
CA GLU A 73 3.67 8.46 5.82
C GLU A 73 3.24 9.26 4.58
N GLN A 74 4.19 9.87 3.86
CA GLN A 74 3.93 10.56 2.60
C GLN A 74 3.34 9.62 1.55
N VAL A 75 3.91 8.41 1.41
CA VAL A 75 3.38 7.34 0.55
C VAL A 75 1.94 6.99 0.95
N GLY A 76 1.68 6.82 2.25
CA GLY A 76 0.36 6.49 2.79
C GLY A 76 -0.67 7.59 2.49
N HIS A 77 -0.30 8.86 2.65
CA HIS A 77 -1.17 9.99 2.33
C HIS A 77 -1.53 10.05 0.84
N GLU A 78 -0.55 9.86 -0.05
CA GLU A 78 -0.80 9.87 -1.49
C GLU A 78 -1.68 8.67 -1.90
N LEU A 79 -1.42 7.48 -1.36
CA LEU A 79 -2.27 6.30 -1.61
C LEU A 79 -3.70 6.47 -1.11
N LEU A 80 -3.90 7.09 0.05
CA LEU A 80 -5.23 7.36 0.58
C LEU A 80 -5.99 8.36 -0.32
N LYS A 81 -5.31 9.40 -0.79
CA LYS A 81 -5.87 10.39 -1.71
C LYS A 81 -6.26 9.74 -3.03
N VAL A 82 -5.34 9.04 -3.68
CA VAL A 82 -5.59 8.37 -4.98
C VAL A 82 -6.64 7.27 -4.84
N GLY A 83 -6.62 6.52 -3.73
CA GLY A 83 -7.63 5.49 -3.44
C GLY A 83 -9.03 6.06 -3.25
N THR A 84 -9.15 7.18 -2.53
CA THR A 84 -10.43 7.88 -2.39
C THR A 84 -10.96 8.35 -3.74
N GLN A 85 -10.09 8.91 -4.60
CA GLN A 85 -10.46 9.35 -5.94
C GLN A 85 -10.88 8.17 -6.83
N ALA A 86 -10.10 7.08 -6.84
CA ALA A 86 -10.42 5.88 -7.60
C ALA A 86 -11.78 5.28 -7.17
N GLN A 87 -12.03 5.21 -5.86
CA GLN A 87 -13.29 4.70 -5.31
C GLN A 87 -14.47 5.59 -5.69
N GLN A 88 -14.35 6.91 -5.57
CA GLN A 88 -15.39 7.86 -6.00
C GLN A 88 -15.65 7.77 -7.51
N MET A 89 -14.60 7.64 -8.32
CA MET A 89 -14.73 7.45 -9.76
C MET A 89 -15.43 6.13 -10.08
N PHE A 90 -15.13 5.05 -9.35
CA PHE A 90 -15.81 3.77 -9.52
C PHE A 90 -17.30 3.87 -9.16
N GLU A 91 -17.63 4.41 -7.98
CA GLU A 91 -19.01 4.57 -7.49
C GLU A 91 -19.88 5.45 -8.39
N THR A 92 -19.28 6.44 -9.05
CA THR A 92 -19.99 7.27 -10.05
C THR A 92 -20.12 6.55 -11.39
N SER A 93 -19.09 5.82 -11.81
CA SER A 93 -19.06 5.12 -13.09
C SER A 93 -19.97 3.89 -13.15
N ILE A 94 -20.27 3.25 -12.02
CA ILE A 94 -21.18 2.09 -11.97
C ILE A 94 -22.66 2.47 -12.06
N LYS A 95 -23.00 3.76 -11.93
CA LYS A 95 -24.39 4.22 -11.96
C LYS A 95 -24.89 4.27 -13.41
N PRO A 96 -26.13 3.81 -13.68
CA PRO A 96 -26.70 3.88 -15.01
C PRO A 96 -26.90 5.33 -15.46
N THR A 97 -26.61 5.55 -16.73
CA THR A 97 -26.86 6.79 -17.45
C THR A 97 -28.19 6.70 -18.21
N PRO A 98 -28.78 7.83 -18.67
CA PRO A 98 -30.02 7.80 -19.47
C PRO A 98 -29.94 6.88 -20.71
N ASN A 99 -28.75 6.77 -21.33
CA ASN A 99 -28.53 5.91 -22.49
C ASN A 99 -28.55 4.41 -22.12
N ASP A 100 -28.16 4.05 -20.90
CA ASP A 100 -28.18 2.67 -20.44
C ASP A 100 -29.62 2.17 -20.28
N PHE A 101 -30.56 3.03 -19.86
CA PHE A 101 -31.99 2.70 -19.73
C PHE A 101 -32.66 2.34 -21.06
N ALA A 102 -32.12 2.78 -22.21
CA ALA A 102 -32.61 2.36 -23.52
C ALA A 102 -32.44 0.84 -23.75
N LEU A 103 -31.55 0.18 -23.01
CA LEU A 103 -31.34 -1.26 -23.07
C LEU A 103 -32.39 -2.05 -22.28
N ALA A 104 -33.21 -1.42 -21.43
CA ALA A 104 -34.15 -2.13 -20.55
C ALA A 104 -35.12 -3.03 -21.34
N GLY A 105 -35.63 -2.55 -22.48
CA GLY A 105 -36.51 -3.33 -23.35
C GLY A 105 -35.82 -4.54 -24.00
N LEU A 106 -34.50 -4.46 -24.25
CA LEU A 106 -33.71 -5.57 -24.80
C LEU A 106 -33.36 -6.63 -23.75
N LEU A 107 -33.36 -6.25 -22.48
CA LEU A 107 -33.10 -7.16 -21.36
C LEU A 107 -34.38 -7.82 -20.83
N GLN A 108 -35.54 -7.26 -21.15
CA GLN A 108 -36.83 -7.79 -20.70
C GLN A 108 -37.06 -9.23 -21.21
N GLY A 109 -37.50 -10.11 -20.30
CA GLY A 109 -37.84 -11.49 -20.63
C GLY A 109 -36.64 -12.43 -20.78
N LYS A 110 -35.40 -11.94 -20.64
CA LYS A 110 -34.21 -12.79 -20.56
C LYS A 110 -34.16 -13.53 -19.22
N SER A 111 -33.63 -14.75 -19.25
CA SER A 111 -33.34 -15.53 -18.05
C SER A 111 -32.12 -14.97 -17.30
N ALA A 112 -31.98 -15.32 -16.02
CA ALA A 112 -30.83 -14.90 -15.19
C ALA A 112 -29.46 -15.21 -15.84
N PRO A 113 -29.20 -16.40 -16.40
CA PRO A 113 -27.94 -16.67 -17.11
C PRO A 113 -27.70 -15.76 -18.32
N GLU A 114 -28.73 -15.51 -19.13
CA GLU A 114 -28.62 -14.63 -20.30
C GLU A 114 -28.37 -13.17 -19.90
N LEU A 115 -28.96 -12.72 -18.79
CA LEU A 115 -28.73 -11.38 -18.25
C LEU A 115 -27.28 -11.21 -17.80
N LEU A 116 -26.72 -12.22 -17.11
CA LEU A 116 -25.32 -12.21 -16.68
C LEU A 116 -24.37 -12.23 -17.88
N GLU A 117 -24.64 -13.04 -18.90
CA GLU A 117 -23.82 -13.09 -20.12
C GLU A 117 -23.78 -11.74 -20.84
N VAL A 118 -24.93 -11.09 -20.98
CA VAL A 118 -25.02 -9.75 -21.58
C VAL A 118 -24.30 -8.72 -20.70
N ALA A 119 -24.46 -8.78 -19.38
CA ALA A 119 -23.80 -7.87 -18.45
C ALA A 119 -22.27 -8.01 -18.49
N HIS A 120 -21.74 -9.24 -18.57
CA HIS A 120 -20.31 -9.49 -18.69
C HIS A 120 -19.72 -8.92 -19.98
N SER A 121 -20.53 -8.84 -21.04
CA SER A 121 -20.11 -8.40 -22.37
C SER A 121 -20.39 -6.91 -22.64
N SER A 122 -21.25 -6.27 -21.84
CA SER A 122 -21.69 -4.89 -22.05
C SER A 122 -21.69 -4.09 -20.75
N PRO A 123 -20.79 -3.10 -20.62
CA PRO A 123 -20.76 -2.22 -19.45
C PRO A 123 -22.08 -1.47 -19.22
N ALA A 124 -22.79 -1.12 -20.29
CA ALA A 124 -24.09 -0.45 -20.21
C ALA A 124 -25.16 -1.36 -19.59
N ALA A 125 -25.23 -2.62 -20.02
CA ALA A 125 -26.14 -3.60 -19.43
C ALA A 125 -25.75 -3.90 -17.97
N ALA A 126 -24.45 -4.03 -17.67
CA ALA A 126 -23.99 -4.22 -16.30
C ALA A 126 -24.33 -3.03 -15.40
N ARG A 127 -24.15 -1.77 -15.84
CA ARG A 127 -24.58 -0.58 -15.08
C ARG A 127 -26.07 -0.57 -14.81
N LEU A 128 -26.88 -0.93 -15.81
CA LEU A 128 -28.32 -1.00 -15.66
C LEU A 128 -28.73 -2.08 -14.65
N LEU A 129 -28.19 -3.30 -14.78
CA LEU A 129 -28.54 -4.44 -13.92
C LEU A 129 -27.98 -4.31 -12.49
N HIS A 130 -26.81 -3.68 -12.33
CA HIS A 130 -26.16 -3.44 -11.04
C HIS A 130 -26.72 -2.20 -10.32
N GLY A 131 -26.70 -1.06 -11.00
CA GLY A 131 -26.93 0.26 -10.42
C GLY A 131 -28.39 0.71 -10.43
N SER A 132 -29.32 -0.18 -10.77
CA SER A 132 -30.78 0.02 -10.63
C SER A 132 -31.44 -1.23 -10.09
N ASP A 133 -32.76 -1.18 -9.85
CA ASP A 133 -33.53 -2.35 -9.44
C ASP A 133 -33.76 -3.36 -10.59
N ALA A 134 -33.34 -3.06 -11.82
CA ALA A 134 -33.58 -3.91 -12.99
C ALA A 134 -33.02 -5.34 -12.81
N GLY A 135 -31.81 -5.51 -12.26
CA GLY A 135 -31.23 -6.84 -12.03
C GLY A 135 -32.06 -7.67 -11.05
N LYS A 136 -32.48 -7.05 -9.94
CA LYS A 136 -33.32 -7.71 -8.92
C LYS A 136 -34.71 -8.04 -9.47
N MET A 137 -35.32 -7.10 -10.19
CA MET A 137 -36.64 -7.29 -10.82
C MET A 137 -36.60 -8.38 -11.90
N ALA A 138 -35.45 -8.57 -12.54
CA ALA A 138 -35.23 -9.63 -13.51
C ALA A 138 -34.83 -10.98 -12.86
N GLY A 139 -34.87 -11.07 -11.54
CA GLY A 139 -34.66 -12.32 -10.79
C GLY A 139 -33.21 -12.66 -10.49
N LEU A 140 -32.27 -11.73 -10.66
CA LEU A 140 -30.91 -11.90 -10.17
C LEU A 140 -30.87 -11.76 -8.64
N ASP A 141 -30.18 -12.67 -7.97
CA ASP A 141 -29.92 -12.55 -6.54
C ASP A 141 -28.94 -11.39 -6.23
N SER A 142 -28.87 -11.02 -4.95
CA SER A 142 -28.04 -9.89 -4.50
C SER A 142 -26.56 -10.08 -4.77
N GLU A 143 -26.04 -11.31 -4.73
CA GLU A 143 -24.63 -11.60 -4.97
C GLU A 143 -24.29 -11.44 -6.44
N ALA A 144 -25.15 -11.95 -7.32
CA ALA A 144 -25.07 -11.79 -8.76
C ALA A 144 -25.09 -10.31 -9.13
N VAL A 145 -26.04 -9.53 -8.60
CA VAL A 145 -26.12 -8.07 -8.83
C VAL A 145 -24.86 -7.36 -8.35
N ALA A 146 -24.34 -7.69 -7.16
CA ALA A 146 -23.11 -7.09 -6.64
C ALA A 146 -21.89 -7.42 -7.51
N SER A 147 -21.81 -8.66 -8.00
CA SER A 147 -20.70 -9.11 -8.85
C SER A 147 -20.58 -8.36 -10.18
N LEU A 148 -21.68 -7.73 -10.64
CA LEU A 148 -21.71 -6.98 -11.90
C LEU A 148 -20.98 -5.63 -11.84
N ALA A 149 -20.67 -5.11 -10.65
CA ALA A 149 -20.04 -3.80 -10.48
C ALA A 149 -18.72 -3.66 -11.27
N LYS A 150 -17.89 -4.71 -11.28
CA LYS A 150 -16.62 -4.72 -12.03
C LYS A 150 -16.79 -4.69 -13.55
N TYR A 151 -17.93 -5.18 -14.06
CA TYR A 151 -18.25 -5.13 -15.49
C TYR A 151 -18.97 -3.83 -15.88
N ALA A 152 -19.66 -3.20 -14.93
CA ALA A 152 -20.32 -1.91 -15.12
C ALA A 152 -19.32 -0.77 -15.38
N ALA A 153 -18.15 -0.82 -14.72
CA ALA A 153 -17.09 0.17 -14.87
C ALA A 153 -15.68 -0.48 -14.82
N PRO A 154 -15.29 -1.27 -15.84
CA PRO A 154 -14.09 -2.10 -15.78
C PRO A 154 -12.80 -1.29 -15.65
N LYS A 155 -12.71 -0.12 -16.28
CA LYS A 155 -11.54 0.76 -16.17
C LYS A 155 -11.40 1.35 -14.76
N SER A 156 -12.49 1.87 -14.19
CA SER A 156 -12.48 2.45 -12.85
C SER A 156 -12.27 1.37 -11.78
N PHE A 157 -12.79 0.16 -11.99
CA PHE A 157 -12.53 -0.99 -11.13
C PHE A 157 -11.05 -1.41 -11.16
N ALA A 158 -10.45 -1.52 -12.35
CA ALA A 158 -9.04 -1.83 -12.49
C ALA A 158 -8.14 -0.79 -11.80
N GLU A 159 -8.55 0.47 -11.79
CA GLU A 159 -7.82 1.52 -11.07
C GLU A 159 -7.92 1.34 -9.54
N VAL A 160 -9.09 0.97 -9.00
CA VAL A 160 -9.24 0.62 -7.59
C VAL A 160 -8.36 -0.58 -7.23
N GLU A 161 -8.34 -1.64 -8.05
CA GLU A 161 -7.47 -2.81 -7.85
C GLU A 161 -5.99 -2.43 -7.90
N ARG A 162 -5.59 -1.57 -8.82
CA ARG A 162 -4.21 -1.07 -8.93
C ARG A 162 -3.79 -0.33 -7.66
N VAL A 163 -4.65 0.55 -7.13
CA VAL A 163 -4.35 1.26 -5.88
C VAL A 163 -4.28 0.30 -4.69
N ASN A 164 -5.18 -0.68 -4.61
CA ASN A 164 -5.14 -1.71 -3.56
C ASN A 164 -3.85 -2.54 -3.61
N ALA A 165 -3.36 -2.89 -4.80
CA ALA A 165 -2.09 -3.58 -4.96
C ALA A 165 -0.89 -2.71 -4.51
N LEU A 166 -0.95 -1.40 -4.75
CA LEU A 166 0.05 -0.46 -4.24
C LEU A 166 0.01 -0.32 -2.71
N ILE A 167 -1.19 -0.33 -2.10
CA ILE A 167 -1.36 -0.31 -0.64
C ILE A 167 -0.76 -1.57 -0.01
N ASP A 168 -1.05 -2.76 -0.55
CA ASP A 168 -0.46 -4.01 -0.08
C ASP A 168 1.08 -4.00 -0.22
N SER A 169 1.58 -3.49 -1.35
CA SER A 169 3.02 -3.30 -1.57
C SER A 169 3.64 -2.36 -0.53
N ALA A 170 3.00 -1.23 -0.23
CA ALA A 170 3.47 -0.30 0.79
C ALA A 170 3.48 -0.93 2.19
N GLY A 171 2.45 -1.72 2.52
CA GLY A 171 2.37 -2.46 3.78
C GLY A 171 3.50 -3.47 3.95
N LYS A 172 3.78 -4.25 2.89
CA LYS A 172 4.91 -5.21 2.86
C LYS A 172 6.25 -4.51 3.01
N LEU A 173 6.47 -3.42 2.28
CA LEU A 173 7.70 -2.63 2.37
C LEU A 173 7.88 -2.04 3.78
N LYS A 174 6.81 -1.53 4.40
CA LYS A 174 6.86 -1.02 5.78
C LYS A 174 7.22 -2.13 6.77
N ALA A 175 6.64 -3.31 6.62
CA ALA A 175 6.97 -4.47 7.47
C ALA A 175 8.45 -4.88 7.31
N THR A 176 8.96 -4.93 6.08
CA THR A 176 10.38 -5.17 5.79
C THR A 176 11.27 -4.11 6.46
N ALA A 177 10.90 -2.82 6.37
CA ALA A 177 11.62 -1.72 7.01
C ALA A 177 11.69 -1.87 8.54
N THR A 178 10.56 -2.15 9.17
CA THR A 178 10.48 -2.36 10.63
C THR A 178 11.35 -3.55 11.06
N GLN A 179 11.28 -4.68 10.36
CA GLN A 179 12.08 -5.86 10.67
C GLN A 179 13.59 -5.60 10.47
N ALA A 180 13.97 -4.92 9.39
CA ALA A 180 15.35 -4.53 9.13
C ALA A 180 15.90 -3.60 10.22
N HIS A 181 15.11 -2.61 10.62
CA HIS A 181 15.48 -1.68 11.68
C HIS A 181 15.63 -2.39 13.03
N GLN A 182 14.68 -3.24 13.42
CA GLN A 182 14.76 -4.03 14.66
C GLN A 182 16.01 -4.94 14.68
N ALA A 183 16.33 -5.59 13.56
CA ALA A 183 17.53 -6.40 13.43
C ALA A 183 18.81 -5.56 13.55
N GLN A 184 18.79 -4.32 13.06
CA GLN A 184 19.92 -3.41 13.17
C GLN A 184 20.08 -2.93 14.62
N VAL A 185 19.03 -2.43 15.26
CA VAL A 185 19.04 -2.00 16.68
C VAL A 185 19.51 -3.13 17.60
N GLY A 186 19.09 -4.37 17.36
CA GLY A 186 19.53 -5.54 18.12
C GLY A 186 21.05 -5.77 18.09
N LYS A 187 21.77 -5.30 17.06
CA LYS A 187 23.23 -5.39 16.97
C LYS A 187 23.98 -4.32 17.77
N PHE A 188 23.35 -3.16 17.97
CA PHE A 188 23.98 -2.00 18.63
C PHE A 188 23.43 -1.73 20.03
N HIS A 189 22.67 -2.67 20.59
CA HIS A 189 22.03 -2.45 21.89
C HIS A 189 23.07 -2.17 22.97
N ILE A 190 23.00 -0.97 23.54
CA ILE A 190 23.65 -0.62 24.80
C ILE A 190 23.06 -1.56 25.85
N THR A 191 23.90 -2.33 26.52
CA THR A 191 23.42 -3.29 27.52
C THR A 191 22.63 -2.55 28.62
N HIS A 192 21.63 -3.20 29.22
CA HIS A 192 20.82 -2.60 30.30
C HIS A 192 21.70 -2.07 31.46
N THR A 193 22.88 -2.65 31.65
CA THR A 193 23.92 -2.21 32.59
C THR A 193 24.56 -0.87 32.18
N GLU A 194 24.87 -0.68 30.90
CA GLU A 194 25.45 0.56 30.38
C GLU A 194 24.45 1.74 30.44
N ASN A 195 23.16 1.48 30.20
CA ASN A 195 22.11 2.49 30.38
C ASN A 195 21.95 2.93 31.84
N LYS A 196 21.97 1.98 32.79
CA LYS A 196 21.92 2.32 34.23
C LYS A 196 23.12 3.13 34.70
N VAL A 197 24.30 2.88 34.15
CA VAL A 197 25.52 3.64 34.46
C VAL A 197 25.46 5.05 33.86
N LEU A 198 24.90 5.21 32.66
CA LEU A 198 24.67 6.51 32.04
C LEU A 198 23.64 7.34 32.81
N ASP A 199 22.51 6.75 33.21
CA ASP A 199 21.51 7.44 34.04
C ASP A 199 22.12 7.90 35.38
N ALA A 200 22.96 7.07 36.01
CA ALA A 200 23.65 7.41 37.25
C ALA A 200 24.79 8.44 37.10
N LEU A 201 25.24 8.75 35.89
CA LEU A 201 26.25 9.78 35.60
C LEU A 201 25.63 11.11 35.17
N ASN A 202 24.35 11.10 34.76
CA ASN A 202 23.58 12.29 34.38
C ASN A 202 22.72 12.86 35.52
N ASP A 203 22.60 12.14 36.65
CA ASP A 203 22.08 12.62 37.95
C ASP A 203 23.23 13.15 38.85
#